data_AF-A0A367Z3M8-F1
#
_entry.id   AF-A0A367Z3M8-F1
#
_cell.length_a   1.000
_cell.length_b   1.000
_cell.length_c   1.000
_cell.angle_alpha   90.00
_cell.angle_beta   90.00
_cell.angle_gamma   90.00
#
_symmetry.space_group_name_H-M   'P 1'
#
loop_
_entity.id
_entity.type
_entity.pdbx_description
1 polymer ?
#
loop_
_entity_poly.entity_id
_entity_poly.type
_entity_poly.pdbx_seq_one_letter_code
_entity_poly.pdbx_strand_id
1 'polypeptide(L)'
;MDSFELKNKRSSPRRLLTVLWNLLTVLVLLMTCCVGLVTVTIYLDPYSNLNLFPPPTPIQGAKMPTLTPTPLQILPPTWTPSPTVTPRPTFTPTFTPTSTPTEAPTATEVPTPTPLPPEMVQYALSPDSPKAMASTAFYPDRGCKWAGVAGQIFDANGEPLPPASVLIVVGGKLNGESIELLSLNGTAPQYGFSGYEIVLGDVPIASQASLYIQLFDPQGQPLTDRIYFDTYGACEQNLIMIDFNAIAR
;
A
#
# COMPACT_ATOMS: atom_id res chain seq x y z
N MET A 1 6.12 67.78 75.19
CA MET A 1 5.10 67.10 74.36
C MET A 1 5.68 66.94 72.97
N ASP A 2 6.11 65.73 72.61
CA ASP A 2 6.66 65.41 71.30
C ASP A 2 5.52 65.22 70.29
N SER A 3 5.45 66.11 69.30
CA SER A 3 4.53 66.01 68.16
C SER A 3 5.11 65.04 67.13
N PHE A 4 4.44 63.90 66.96
CA PHE A 4 4.72 62.93 65.91
C PHE A 4 4.40 63.51 64.52
N GLU A 5 5.44 63.89 63.78
CA GLU A 5 5.40 64.16 62.34
C GLU A 5 5.12 62.85 61.57
N LEU A 6 3.84 62.58 61.29
CA LEU A 6 3.44 61.52 60.36
C LEU A 6 3.75 61.96 58.93
N LYS A 7 4.99 61.72 58.50
CA LYS A 7 5.46 61.95 57.13
C LYS A 7 4.74 61.00 56.18
N ASN A 8 3.63 61.47 55.61
CA ASN A 8 2.83 60.73 54.66
C ASN A 8 3.63 60.54 53.35
N LYS A 9 4.23 59.36 53.17
CA LYS A 9 5.11 59.02 52.05
C LYS A 9 4.27 58.78 50.79
N ARG A 10 3.94 59.86 50.06
CA ARG A 10 3.20 59.80 48.79
C ARG A 10 3.98 58.93 47.80
N SER A 11 3.45 57.75 47.51
CA SER A 11 3.99 56.82 46.50
C SER A 11 4.07 57.51 45.14
N SER A 12 5.28 57.64 44.59
CA SER A 12 5.52 58.19 43.26
C SER A 12 4.96 57.23 42.19
N PRO A 13 4.14 57.71 41.23
CA PRO A 13 3.52 56.86 40.19
C PRO A 13 4.54 56.09 39.34
N ARG A 14 5.78 56.59 39.23
CA ARG A 14 6.88 55.89 38.53
C ARG A 14 7.33 54.61 39.23
N ARG A 15 7.21 54.54 40.57
CA ARG A 15 7.60 53.36 41.35
C ARG A 15 6.61 52.21 41.16
N LEU A 16 5.31 52.52 41.06
CA LEU A 16 4.26 51.54 40.74
C LEU A 16 4.43 50.94 39.34
N LEU A 17 4.71 51.79 38.34
CA LEU A 17 4.94 51.33 36.98
C LEU A 17 6.17 50.40 36.89
N THR A 18 7.24 50.72 37.62
CA THR A 18 8.46 49.89 37.67
C THR A 18 8.19 48.52 38.30
N VAL A 19 7.40 48.47 39.38
CA VAL A 19 7.00 47.20 40.02
C VAL A 19 6.15 46.36 39.08
N LEU A 20 5.23 46.98 38.34
CA LEU A 20 4.41 46.31 37.32
C LEU A 20 5.28 45.68 36.22
N TRP A 21 6.23 46.45 35.68
CA TRP A 21 7.15 45.96 34.64
C TRP A 21 8.02 44.81 35.15
N ASN A 22 8.56 44.91 36.36
CA ASN A 22 9.34 43.82 36.95
C ASN A 22 8.49 42.55 37.13
N LEU A 23 7.23 42.68 37.58
CA LEU A 23 6.32 41.54 37.72
C LEU A 23 6.00 40.92 36.35
N LEU A 24 5.75 41.73 35.33
CA LEU A 24 5.53 41.25 33.96
C LEU A 24 6.76 40.51 33.41
N THR A 25 7.97 41.03 33.64
CA THR A 25 9.21 40.35 33.21
C THR A 25 9.40 39.01 33.89
N VAL A 26 9.09 38.90 35.19
CA VAL A 26 9.15 37.62 35.91
C VAL A 26 8.12 36.63 35.36
N LEU A 27 6.91 37.09 35.06
CA LEU A 27 5.87 36.25 34.47
C LEU A 27 6.28 35.72 33.09
N VAL A 28 6.86 36.55 32.22
CA VAL A 28 7.35 36.12 30.91
C VAL A 28 8.48 35.09 31.04
N LEU A 29 9.40 35.27 31.98
CA LEU A 29 10.48 34.30 32.24
C LEU A 29 9.92 32.95 32.72
N LEU A 30 8.93 32.97 33.62
CA LEU A 30 8.27 31.75 34.08
C LEU A 30 7.53 31.03 32.94
N MET A 31 6.80 31.76 32.10
CA MET A 31 6.12 31.19 30.94
C MET A 31 7.11 30.58 29.95
N THR A 32 8.24 31.24 29.70
CA THR A 32 9.30 30.72 28.82
C THR A 32 9.89 29.43 29.37
N CYS A 33 10.15 29.38 30.68
CA CYS A 33 10.62 28.16 31.35
C CYS A 33 9.59 27.02 31.24
N CYS A 34 8.30 27.32 31.42
CA CYS A 34 7.21 26.36 31.27
C CYS A 34 7.16 25.78 29.85
N VAL A 35 7.23 26.63 28.81
CA VAL A 35 7.27 26.18 27.40
C VAL A 35 8.51 25.31 27.14
N GLY A 36 9.67 25.68 27.69
CA GLY A 36 10.90 24.89 27.58
C GLY A 36 10.73 23.49 28.21
N LEU A 37 10.16 23.41 29.40
CA LEU A 37 9.88 22.13 30.08
C LEU A 37 8.91 21.26 29.27
N VAL A 38 7.82 21.84 28.75
CA VAL A 38 6.87 21.11 27.89
C VAL A 38 7.58 20.57 26.65
N THR A 39 8.41 21.39 26.00
CA THR A 39 9.17 20.98 24.81
C THR A 39 10.12 19.81 25.12
N VAL A 40 10.84 19.87 26.24
CA VAL A 40 11.74 18.79 26.67
C VAL A 40 10.95 17.50 26.96
N THR A 41 9.77 17.60 27.60
CA THR A 41 8.93 16.41 27.84
C THR A 41 8.45 15.75 26.55
N ILE A 42 8.04 16.53 25.55
CA ILE A 42 7.63 16.00 24.24
C ILE A 42 8.82 15.37 23.50
N TYR A 43 10.01 15.96 23.62
CA TYR A 43 11.21 15.40 23.00
C TYR A 43 11.61 14.05 23.60
N LEU A 44 11.51 13.89 24.92
CA LEU A 44 11.86 12.65 25.61
C LEU A 44 10.77 11.58 25.48
N ASP A 45 9.50 11.98 25.47
CA ASP A 45 8.34 11.10 25.27
C ASP A 45 7.37 11.73 24.25
N PRO A 46 7.52 11.41 22.95
CA PRO A 46 6.67 11.98 21.90
C PRO A 46 5.21 11.53 22.00
N TYR A 47 4.91 10.50 22.80
CA TYR A 47 3.56 10.00 23.06
C TYR A 47 2.94 10.57 24.35
N SER A 48 3.60 11.53 25.01
CA SER A 48 3.08 12.21 26.19
C SER A 48 1.74 12.90 25.93
N ASN A 49 0.85 12.94 26.93
CA ASN A 49 -0.42 13.67 26.88
C ASN A 49 -0.26 15.19 26.67
N LEU A 50 0.96 15.73 26.83
CA LEU A 50 1.28 17.14 26.55
C LEU A 50 1.58 17.40 25.07
N ASN A 51 1.81 16.36 24.27
CA ASN A 51 2.00 16.50 22.83
C ASN A 51 0.63 16.53 22.13
N LEU A 52 0.24 17.69 21.57
CA LEU A 52 -0.99 17.83 20.80
C LEU A 52 -0.93 17.10 19.44
N PHE A 53 0.26 16.72 19.00
CA PHE A 53 0.51 16.01 17.74
C PHE A 53 1.39 14.78 18.00
N PRO A 54 0.90 13.77 18.74
CA PRO A 54 1.64 12.54 18.91
C PRO A 54 1.83 11.86 17.54
N PRO A 55 2.99 11.26 17.27
CA PRO A 55 3.19 10.49 16.05
C PRO A 55 2.18 9.32 16.01
N PRO A 56 1.85 8.79 14.82
CA PRO A 56 0.97 7.63 14.70
C PRO A 56 1.46 6.52 15.63
N THR A 57 0.58 6.04 16.51
CA THR A 57 0.90 4.94 17.42
C THR A 57 1.33 3.75 16.55
N PRO A 58 2.57 3.23 16.69
CA PRO A 58 2.99 2.06 15.94
C PRO A 58 2.03 0.94 16.31
N ILE A 59 1.26 0.46 15.33
CA ILE A 59 0.41 -0.71 15.51
C ILE A 59 1.34 -1.83 15.98
N GLN A 60 1.06 -2.40 17.15
CA GLN A 60 1.77 -3.59 17.60
C GLN A 60 1.66 -4.61 16.49
N GLY A 61 2.80 -4.94 15.85
CA GLY A 61 2.83 -5.84 14.72
C GLY A 61 2.04 -7.09 15.07
N ALA A 62 1.03 -7.40 14.25
CA ALA A 62 0.29 -8.64 14.38
C ALA A 62 1.32 -9.77 14.38
N LYS A 63 1.47 -10.46 15.53
CA LYS A 63 2.26 -11.69 15.57
C LYS A 63 1.55 -12.67 14.66
N MET A 64 2.09 -12.86 13.45
CA MET A 64 1.62 -13.92 12.57
C MET A 64 1.73 -15.24 13.34
N PRO A 65 0.66 -16.06 13.39
CA PRO A 65 0.77 -17.39 13.95
C PRO A 65 1.88 -18.11 13.19
N THR A 66 2.95 -18.48 13.89
CA THR A 66 3.99 -19.32 13.33
C THR A 66 3.36 -20.67 13.06
N LEU A 67 3.26 -21.06 11.78
CA LEU A 67 2.87 -22.40 11.38
C LEU A 67 3.85 -23.38 12.01
N THR A 68 3.45 -23.98 13.13
CA THR A 68 4.19 -25.09 13.71
C THR A 68 3.97 -26.27 12.76
N PRO A 69 5.02 -26.83 12.12
CA PRO A 69 4.83 -27.97 11.24
C PRO A 69 4.29 -29.13 12.09
N THR A 70 3.03 -29.50 11.87
CA THR A 70 2.44 -30.72 12.42
C THR A 70 3.29 -31.89 11.89
N PRO A 71 3.86 -32.74 12.74
CA PRO A 71 4.64 -33.87 12.29
C PRO A 71 3.76 -34.77 11.40
N LEU A 72 4.19 -34.99 10.16
CA LEU A 72 3.60 -35.99 9.28
C LEU A 72 3.81 -37.36 9.93
N GLN A 73 2.73 -37.95 10.44
CA GLN A 73 2.73 -39.31 10.95
C GLN A 73 2.68 -40.26 9.75
N ILE A 74 3.85 -40.55 9.18
CA ILE A 74 4.01 -41.53 8.11
C ILE A 74 3.83 -42.92 8.73
N LEU A 75 2.69 -43.56 8.46
CA LEU A 75 2.48 -44.96 8.79
C LEU A 75 3.39 -45.83 7.90
N PRO A 76 4.04 -46.87 8.44
CA PRO A 76 4.84 -47.79 7.64
C PRO A 76 3.97 -48.52 6.61
N PRO A 77 4.47 -48.81 5.41
CA PRO A 77 3.72 -49.59 4.42
C PRO A 77 3.44 -51.00 4.98
N THR A 78 2.17 -51.31 5.21
CA THR A 78 1.73 -52.65 5.58
C THR A 78 1.83 -53.54 4.34
N TRP A 79 2.57 -54.64 4.43
CA TRP A 79 2.69 -55.63 3.37
C TRP A 79 1.36 -56.36 3.16
N THR A 80 0.64 -55.99 2.10
CA THR A 80 -0.51 -56.75 1.62
C THR A 80 -0.01 -57.99 0.88
N PRO A 81 -0.47 -59.22 1.20
CA PRO A 81 -0.02 -60.43 0.52
C PRO A 81 -0.42 -60.42 -0.96
N SER A 82 0.54 -60.75 -1.82
CA SER A 82 0.39 -60.84 -3.27
C SER A 82 -0.58 -61.97 -3.67
N PRO A 83 -1.61 -61.71 -4.50
CA PRO A 83 -2.44 -62.77 -5.04
C PRO A 83 -1.64 -63.63 -6.02
N THR A 84 -1.72 -64.95 -5.83
CA THR A 84 -1.19 -65.94 -6.77
C THR A 84 -2.07 -65.97 -8.01
N VAL A 85 -1.49 -65.68 -9.18
CA VAL A 85 -2.20 -65.70 -10.46
C VAL A 85 -2.20 -67.12 -11.02
N THR A 86 -3.37 -67.76 -10.99
CA THR A 86 -3.65 -69.00 -11.72
C THR A 86 -3.88 -68.67 -13.21
N PRO A 87 -3.24 -69.34 -14.18
CA PRO A 87 -3.49 -69.07 -15.59
C PRO A 87 -4.87 -69.57 -16.02
N ARG A 88 -5.74 -68.64 -16.41
CA ARG A 88 -7.02 -68.90 -17.11
C ARG A 88 -6.79 -68.79 -18.63
N PRO A 89 -7.47 -69.59 -19.48
CA PRO A 89 -7.28 -69.55 -20.93
C PRO A 89 -7.49 -68.16 -21.52
N THR A 90 -6.50 -67.77 -22.33
CA THR A 90 -6.40 -66.52 -23.07
C THR A 90 -7.44 -66.51 -24.19
N PHE A 91 -8.46 -65.67 -24.07
CA PHE A 91 -9.17 -65.18 -25.24
C PHE A 91 -8.33 -64.03 -25.80
N THR A 92 -7.91 -64.15 -27.05
CA THR A 92 -7.18 -63.10 -27.78
C THR A 92 -8.22 -62.12 -28.35
N PRO A 93 -8.42 -60.91 -27.79
CA PRO A 93 -9.16 -59.88 -28.49
C PRO A 93 -8.26 -59.32 -29.59
N THR A 94 -8.68 -59.52 -30.84
CA THR A 94 -8.13 -58.80 -31.99
C THR A 94 -8.57 -57.35 -31.88
N PHE A 95 -7.70 -56.48 -31.34
CA PHE A 95 -7.94 -55.04 -31.33
C PHE A 95 -7.65 -54.49 -32.73
N THR A 96 -8.72 -54.27 -33.49
CA THR A 96 -8.70 -53.37 -34.65
C THR A 96 -8.57 -51.94 -34.12
N PRO A 97 -7.53 -51.17 -34.47
CA PRO A 97 -7.44 -49.76 -34.07
C PRO A 97 -8.50 -48.97 -34.85
N THR A 98 -9.66 -48.75 -34.24
CA THR A 98 -10.58 -47.72 -34.70
C THR A 98 -9.99 -46.39 -34.27
N SER A 99 -9.51 -45.60 -35.23
CA SER A 99 -9.15 -44.21 -35.03
C SER A 99 -10.42 -43.41 -34.74
N THR A 100 -10.85 -43.41 -33.48
CA THR A 100 -11.89 -42.48 -33.03
C THR A 100 -11.21 -41.10 -32.97
N PRO A 101 -11.65 -40.10 -33.76
CA PRO A 101 -11.12 -38.76 -33.61
C PRO A 101 -11.45 -38.28 -32.20
N THR A 102 -10.42 -38.09 -31.38
CA THR A 102 -10.55 -37.38 -30.11
C THR A 102 -10.93 -35.95 -30.46
N GLU A 103 -12.16 -35.55 -30.18
CA GLU A 103 -12.55 -34.15 -30.29
C GLU A 103 -11.57 -33.31 -29.46
N ALA A 104 -10.92 -32.34 -30.10
CA ALA A 104 -10.03 -31.42 -29.42
C ALA A 104 -10.83 -30.73 -28.29
N PRO A 105 -10.22 -30.46 -27.12
CA PRO A 105 -10.92 -29.76 -26.05
C PRO A 105 -11.44 -28.44 -26.61
N THR A 106 -12.77 -28.31 -26.66
CA THR A 106 -13.44 -27.04 -26.96
C THR A 106 -12.89 -25.99 -26.02
N ALA A 107 -12.28 -24.94 -26.57
CA ALA A 107 -11.79 -23.82 -25.79
C ALA A 107 -12.96 -23.29 -24.94
N THR A 108 -12.88 -23.51 -23.63
CA THR A 108 -13.82 -22.90 -22.69
C THR A 108 -13.57 -21.41 -22.74
N GLU A 109 -14.54 -20.63 -23.17
CA GLU A 109 -14.49 -19.18 -23.10
C GLU A 109 -14.20 -18.80 -21.64
N VAL A 110 -13.03 -18.20 -21.41
CA VAL A 110 -12.70 -17.65 -20.10
C VAL A 110 -13.74 -16.57 -19.82
N PRO A 111 -14.47 -16.61 -18.69
CA PRO A 111 -15.46 -15.60 -18.39
C PRO A 111 -14.78 -14.23 -18.42
N THR A 112 -15.20 -13.40 -19.36
CA THR A 112 -14.75 -12.01 -19.40
C THR A 112 -15.31 -11.32 -18.16
N PRO A 113 -14.49 -10.58 -17.39
CA PRO A 113 -15.00 -9.86 -16.23
C PRO A 113 -16.11 -8.90 -16.69
N THR A 114 -17.27 -9.00 -16.04
CA THR A 114 -18.38 -8.09 -16.31
C THR A 114 -17.97 -6.66 -15.93
N PRO A 115 -18.15 -5.67 -16.82
CA PRO A 115 -17.84 -4.29 -16.50
C PRO A 115 -18.72 -3.80 -15.33
N LEU A 116 -18.16 -2.89 -14.54
CA LEU A 116 -18.87 -2.21 -13.47
C LEU A 116 -20.05 -1.42 -14.06
N PRO A 117 -21.18 -1.34 -13.34
CA PRO A 117 -22.20 -0.35 -13.64
C PRO A 117 -21.56 1.06 -13.73
N PRO A 118 -21.93 1.90 -14.70
CA PRO A 118 -21.32 3.24 -14.87
C PRO A 118 -21.36 4.11 -13.61
N GLU A 119 -22.40 3.92 -12.78
CA GLU A 119 -22.58 4.61 -11.51
C GLU A 119 -21.57 4.20 -10.42
N MET A 120 -20.85 3.09 -10.59
CA MET A 120 -19.81 2.63 -9.66
C MET A 120 -18.40 3.05 -10.08
N VAL A 121 -18.20 3.41 -11.35
CA VAL A 121 -16.90 3.87 -11.86
C VAL A 121 -16.64 5.30 -11.37
N GLN A 122 -15.66 5.47 -10.50
CA GLN A 122 -15.33 6.75 -9.86
C GLN A 122 -14.02 7.36 -10.35
N TYR A 123 -13.13 6.54 -10.90
CA TYR A 123 -11.83 6.98 -11.42
C TYR A 123 -11.63 6.51 -12.85
N ALA A 124 -10.86 7.29 -13.61
CA ALA A 124 -10.40 6.95 -14.94
C ALA A 124 -8.89 7.21 -15.04
N LEU A 125 -8.25 6.68 -16.08
CA LEU A 125 -6.85 6.98 -16.35
C LEU A 125 -6.67 8.48 -16.60
N SER A 126 -5.60 9.02 -16.02
CA SER A 126 -5.13 10.36 -16.34
C SER A 126 -4.67 10.44 -17.80
N PRO A 127 -4.65 11.64 -18.40
CA PRO A 127 -4.01 11.84 -19.70
C PRO A 127 -2.59 11.27 -19.70
N ASP A 128 -2.18 10.69 -20.83
CA ASP A 128 -0.88 10.04 -21.02
C ASP A 128 -0.60 8.77 -20.18
N SER A 129 -1.60 8.22 -19.47
CA SER A 129 -1.50 6.92 -18.79
C SER A 129 -2.21 5.79 -19.58
N PRO A 130 -1.69 4.54 -19.56
CA PRO A 130 -0.41 4.09 -19.02
C PRO A 130 0.79 4.57 -19.84
N LYS A 131 1.91 4.85 -19.17
CA LYS A 131 3.18 5.24 -19.81
C LYS A 131 4.33 4.36 -19.33
N ALA A 132 5.00 3.70 -20.27
CA ALA A 132 6.23 2.98 -19.96
C ALA A 132 7.43 3.91 -19.93
N MET A 133 8.30 3.74 -18.93
CA MET A 133 9.54 4.48 -18.78
C MET A 133 10.62 3.66 -18.07
N ALA A 134 11.83 4.19 -18.02
CA ALA A 134 12.94 3.57 -17.32
C ALA A 134 12.75 3.74 -15.81
N SER A 135 12.79 2.64 -15.06
CA SER A 135 12.79 2.66 -13.59
C SER A 135 13.98 3.39 -12.99
N THR A 136 15.08 3.57 -13.74
CA THR A 136 16.27 4.31 -13.32
C THR A 136 16.00 5.78 -13.03
N ALA A 137 14.87 6.33 -13.48
CA ALA A 137 14.39 7.64 -13.08
C ALA A 137 14.12 7.75 -11.56
N PHE A 138 13.74 6.64 -10.91
CA PHE A 138 13.45 6.56 -9.47
C PHE A 138 14.42 5.62 -8.72
N TYR A 139 14.99 4.64 -9.41
CA TYR A 139 15.94 3.66 -8.89
C TYR A 139 17.19 3.58 -9.78
N PRO A 140 18.13 4.55 -9.69
CA PRO A 140 19.29 4.64 -10.59
C PRO A 140 20.12 3.35 -10.68
N ASP A 141 20.20 2.59 -9.59
CA ASP A 141 21.05 1.41 -9.48
C ASP A 141 20.35 0.09 -9.85
N ARG A 142 19.03 0.10 -10.11
CA ARG A 142 18.29 -1.14 -10.37
C ARG A 142 18.34 -1.57 -11.84
N GLY A 143 18.26 -0.63 -12.78
CA GLY A 143 18.28 -0.95 -14.21
C GLY A 143 17.33 -2.11 -14.54
N CYS A 144 17.82 -3.12 -15.27
CA CYS A 144 17.05 -4.32 -15.64
C CYS A 144 16.76 -5.29 -14.50
N LYS A 145 17.24 -5.05 -13.27
CA LYS A 145 17.08 -5.96 -12.12
C LYS A 145 15.78 -5.70 -11.33
N TRP A 146 14.81 -5.10 -11.99
CA TRP A 146 13.56 -4.67 -11.40
C TRP A 146 12.53 -4.38 -12.50
N ALA A 147 11.26 -4.63 -12.21
CA ALA A 147 10.14 -4.12 -13.00
C ALA A 147 8.95 -3.86 -12.08
N GLY A 148 8.12 -2.86 -12.43
CA GLY A 148 7.00 -2.46 -11.58
C GLY A 148 5.96 -1.60 -12.27
N VAL A 149 4.85 -1.41 -11.55
CA VAL A 149 3.78 -0.47 -11.85
C VAL A 149 3.75 0.57 -10.76
N ALA A 150 3.66 1.84 -11.10
CA ALA A 150 3.54 2.92 -10.13
C ALA A 150 2.61 4.01 -10.66
N GLY A 151 2.26 4.96 -9.81
CA GLY A 151 1.48 6.12 -10.22
C GLY A 151 0.92 6.89 -9.03
N GLN A 152 0.07 7.84 -9.35
CA GLN A 152 -0.65 8.70 -8.42
C GLN A 152 -2.15 8.64 -8.67
N ILE A 153 -2.91 8.99 -7.64
CA ILE A 153 -4.37 9.08 -7.70
C ILE A 153 -4.77 10.48 -7.26
N PHE A 154 -5.57 11.15 -8.09
CA PHE A 154 -6.04 12.52 -7.88
C PHE A 154 -7.55 12.57 -7.76
N ASP A 155 -8.03 13.53 -6.97
CA ASP A 155 -9.45 13.85 -6.86
C ASP A 155 -9.96 14.64 -8.08
N ALA A 156 -11.23 15.05 -8.06
CA ALA A 156 -11.86 15.77 -9.17
C ALA A 156 -11.30 17.20 -9.37
N ASN A 157 -10.55 17.73 -8.40
CA ASN A 157 -9.89 19.03 -8.48
C ASN A 157 -8.43 18.91 -8.94
N GLY A 158 -7.92 17.68 -9.13
CA GLY A 158 -6.53 17.41 -9.45
C GLY A 158 -5.61 17.37 -8.22
N GLU A 159 -6.17 17.33 -7.01
CA GLU A 159 -5.39 17.23 -5.78
C GLU A 159 -5.08 15.75 -5.46
N PRO A 160 -3.87 15.42 -4.98
CA PRO A 160 -3.53 14.05 -4.65
C PRO A 160 -4.37 13.55 -3.47
N LEU A 161 -4.91 12.33 -3.59
CA LEU A 161 -5.71 11.73 -2.52
C LEU A 161 -4.92 11.57 -1.21
N PRO A 162 -5.61 11.66 -0.04
CA PRO A 162 -5.01 11.29 1.24
C PRO A 162 -4.43 9.87 1.20
N PRO A 163 -3.25 9.63 1.80
CA PRO A 163 -2.67 8.29 1.90
C PRO A 163 -3.64 7.30 2.54
N ALA A 164 -3.50 6.03 2.19
CA ALA A 164 -4.30 4.94 2.76
C ALA A 164 -5.83 5.04 2.54
N SER A 165 -6.27 5.72 1.49
CA SER A 165 -7.69 5.85 1.12
C SER A 165 -8.11 4.96 -0.04
N VAL A 166 -7.18 4.46 -0.85
CA VAL A 166 -7.45 3.60 -2.00
C VAL A 166 -6.48 2.43 -2.02
N LEU A 167 -7.03 1.21 -2.16
CA LEU A 167 -6.30 -0.02 -2.41
C LEU A 167 -6.13 -0.22 -3.92
N ILE A 168 -4.91 -0.52 -4.34
CA ILE A 168 -4.54 -0.79 -5.73
C ILE A 168 -4.26 -2.27 -5.86
N VAL A 169 -4.91 -2.92 -6.82
CA VAL A 169 -4.70 -4.33 -7.15
C VAL A 169 -4.17 -4.43 -8.57
N VAL A 170 -3.03 -5.09 -8.75
CA VAL A 170 -2.55 -5.55 -10.06
C VAL A 170 -2.69 -7.07 -10.11
N GLY A 171 -3.49 -7.55 -11.05
CA GLY A 171 -3.74 -8.98 -11.22
C GLY A 171 -3.61 -9.43 -12.67
N GLY A 172 -3.66 -10.74 -12.88
CA GLY A 172 -3.65 -11.34 -14.22
C GLY A 172 -2.58 -12.41 -14.36
N LYS A 173 -2.01 -12.54 -15.55
CA LYS A 173 -0.90 -13.47 -15.83
C LYS A 173 0.35 -12.76 -16.28
N LEU A 174 1.47 -13.06 -15.65
CA LEU A 174 2.81 -12.61 -16.06
C LEU A 174 3.69 -13.84 -16.25
N ASN A 175 4.33 -13.98 -17.41
CA ASN A 175 5.14 -15.16 -17.77
C ASN A 175 4.40 -16.52 -17.60
N GLY A 176 3.07 -16.52 -17.77
CA GLY A 176 2.24 -17.72 -17.59
C GLY A 176 1.80 -17.99 -16.14
N GLU A 177 2.37 -17.30 -15.15
CA GLU A 177 1.98 -17.41 -13.75
C GLU A 177 0.88 -16.40 -13.41
N SER A 178 -0.12 -16.82 -12.63
CA SER A 178 -1.14 -15.93 -12.12
C SER A 178 -0.59 -15.09 -10.97
N ILE A 179 -0.74 -13.77 -11.06
CA ILE A 179 -0.34 -12.84 -10.01
C ILE A 179 -1.55 -12.05 -9.50
N GLU A 180 -1.50 -11.69 -8.22
CA GLU A 180 -2.40 -10.72 -7.58
C GLU A 180 -1.57 -9.97 -6.53
N LEU A 181 -1.25 -8.73 -6.83
CA LEU A 181 -0.35 -7.89 -6.06
C LEU A 181 -1.11 -6.66 -5.59
N LEU A 182 -0.83 -6.25 -4.35
CA LEU A 182 -1.54 -5.19 -3.66
C LEU A 182 -0.58 -4.05 -3.31
N SER A 183 -1.06 -2.83 -3.46
CA SER A 183 -0.42 -1.63 -2.92
C SER A 183 -1.49 -0.69 -2.38
N LEU A 184 -1.05 0.27 -1.57
CA LEU A 184 -1.92 1.30 -1.02
C LEU A 184 -1.39 2.67 -1.45
N ASN A 185 -2.29 3.61 -1.74
CA ASN A 185 -1.89 4.95 -2.15
C ASN A 185 -1.16 5.69 -1.00
N GLY A 186 -0.15 6.48 -1.35
CA GLY A 186 0.73 7.19 -0.41
C GLY A 186 1.83 6.35 0.24
N THR A 187 1.98 5.07 -0.14
CA THR A 187 3.09 4.21 0.35
C THR A 187 4.38 4.38 -0.43
N ALA A 188 4.33 5.00 -1.61
CA ALA A 188 5.48 5.25 -2.48
C ALA A 188 5.62 6.76 -2.76
N PRO A 189 6.05 7.55 -1.76
CA PRO A 189 6.09 9.01 -1.86
C PRO A 189 7.07 9.56 -2.90
N GLN A 190 7.99 8.73 -3.41
CA GLN A 190 8.88 9.09 -4.52
C GLN A 190 8.12 9.39 -5.81
N TYR A 191 6.89 8.87 -5.97
CA TYR A 191 6.02 9.16 -7.10
C TYR A 191 5.07 10.33 -6.82
N GLY A 192 5.01 10.84 -5.58
CA GLY A 192 4.15 11.93 -5.14
C GLY A 192 3.31 11.58 -3.92
N PHE A 193 2.52 12.53 -3.41
CA PHE A 193 1.84 12.40 -2.10
C PHE A 193 0.85 11.22 -2.03
N SER A 194 0.12 10.96 -3.12
CA SER A 194 -0.77 9.80 -3.26
C SER A 194 -0.08 8.61 -3.95
N GLY A 195 1.24 8.66 -4.10
CA GLY A 195 2.03 7.71 -4.87
C GLY A 195 1.91 6.26 -4.38
N TYR A 196 1.80 5.32 -5.32
CA TYR A 196 1.79 3.88 -5.04
C TYR A 196 2.82 3.16 -5.93
N GLU A 197 3.25 1.98 -5.49
CA GLU A 197 4.17 1.14 -6.25
C GLU A 197 3.84 -0.34 -6.04
N ILE A 198 3.83 -1.09 -7.15
CA ILE A 198 3.70 -2.54 -7.17
C ILE A 198 4.92 -3.10 -7.92
N VAL A 199 5.72 -3.90 -7.22
CA VAL A 199 6.86 -4.59 -7.82
C VAL A 199 6.38 -5.85 -8.52
N LEU A 200 6.60 -5.95 -9.83
CA LEU A 200 6.24 -7.11 -10.63
C LEU A 200 7.30 -8.22 -10.56
N GLY A 201 8.57 -7.85 -10.36
CA GLY A 201 9.67 -8.81 -10.27
C GLY A 201 11.05 -8.16 -10.33
N ASP A 202 12.06 -9.01 -10.42
CA ASP A 202 13.48 -8.65 -10.51
C ASP A 202 14.01 -8.63 -11.96
N VAL A 203 13.15 -8.87 -12.96
CA VAL A 203 13.49 -8.79 -14.38
C VAL A 203 12.27 -8.27 -15.16
N PRO A 204 12.43 -7.36 -16.14
CA PRO A 204 11.35 -6.96 -17.03
C PRO A 204 10.89 -8.13 -17.91
N ILE A 205 9.59 -8.38 -17.88
CA ILE A 205 8.93 -9.41 -18.67
C ILE A 205 7.94 -8.69 -19.57
N ALA A 206 7.95 -9.00 -20.86
CA ALA A 206 6.95 -8.46 -21.79
C ALA A 206 5.62 -9.20 -21.67
N SER A 207 4.52 -8.45 -21.70
CA SER A 207 3.17 -9.01 -21.72
C SER A 207 2.22 -8.07 -22.45
N GLN A 208 1.18 -8.63 -23.06
CA GLN A 208 0.18 -7.88 -23.83
C GLN A 208 -1.21 -8.13 -23.25
N ALA A 209 -1.84 -7.09 -22.70
CA ALA A 209 -3.17 -7.10 -22.09
C ALA A 209 -3.43 -8.30 -21.16
N SER A 210 -2.38 -8.85 -20.53
CA SER A 210 -2.47 -10.02 -19.65
C SER A 210 -2.50 -9.65 -18.18
N LEU A 211 -2.15 -8.40 -17.86
CA LEU A 211 -2.24 -7.79 -16.55
C LEU A 211 -3.30 -6.70 -16.56
N TYR A 212 -3.97 -6.53 -15.44
CA TYR A 212 -4.88 -5.43 -15.18
C TYR A 212 -4.55 -4.74 -13.87
N ILE A 213 -4.94 -3.47 -13.79
CA ILE A 213 -4.96 -2.69 -12.56
C ILE A 213 -6.41 -2.34 -12.21
N GLN A 214 -6.74 -2.37 -10.92
CA GLN A 214 -8.06 -2.00 -10.42
C GLN A 214 -7.94 -1.30 -9.07
N LEU A 215 -8.73 -0.24 -8.88
CA LEU A 215 -8.80 0.51 -7.62
C LEU A 215 -9.97 0.04 -6.77
N PHE A 216 -9.80 0.04 -5.46
CA PHE A 216 -10.83 -0.30 -4.48
C PHE A 216 -10.85 0.71 -3.33
N ASP A 217 -12.04 0.95 -2.78
CA ASP A 217 -12.17 1.71 -1.53
C ASP A 217 -11.72 0.86 -0.31
N PRO A 218 -11.60 1.46 0.89
CA PRO A 218 -11.21 0.72 2.09
C PRO A 218 -12.22 -0.36 2.52
N GLN A 219 -13.44 -0.35 1.97
CA GLN A 219 -14.48 -1.34 2.19
C GLN A 219 -14.43 -2.48 1.16
N GLY A 220 -13.48 -2.46 0.21
CA GLY A 220 -13.30 -3.46 -0.82
C GLY A 220 -14.27 -3.34 -1.99
N GLN A 221 -14.96 -2.21 -2.15
CA GLN A 221 -15.75 -1.95 -3.34
C GLN A 221 -14.85 -1.47 -4.50
N PRO A 222 -15.01 -2.01 -5.71
CA PRO A 222 -14.26 -1.56 -6.87
C PRO A 222 -14.66 -0.12 -7.24
N LEU A 223 -13.65 0.70 -7.49
CA LEU A 223 -13.77 2.10 -7.90
C LEU A 223 -13.54 2.29 -9.41
N THR A 224 -12.95 1.27 -10.07
CA THR A 224 -12.71 1.23 -11.51
C THR A 224 -13.10 -0.13 -12.06
N ASP A 225 -13.29 -0.19 -13.38
CA ASP A 225 -13.14 -1.44 -14.11
C ASP A 225 -11.72 -2.01 -13.99
N ARG A 226 -11.54 -3.24 -14.44
CA ARG A 226 -10.20 -3.79 -14.70
C ARG A 226 -9.61 -3.11 -15.92
N ILE A 227 -8.55 -2.35 -15.72
CA ILE A 227 -7.85 -1.65 -16.79
C ILE A 227 -6.64 -2.48 -17.19
N TYR A 228 -6.69 -3.09 -18.38
CA TYR A 228 -5.60 -3.92 -18.89
C TYR A 228 -4.46 -3.07 -19.45
N PHE A 229 -3.22 -3.50 -19.24
CA PHE A 229 -2.03 -2.80 -19.70
C PHE A 229 -0.94 -3.77 -20.16
N ASP A 230 0.00 -3.22 -20.92
CA ASP A 230 1.15 -3.94 -21.46
C ASP A 230 2.39 -3.73 -20.58
N THR A 231 3.23 -4.76 -20.53
CA THR A 231 4.57 -4.68 -19.93
C THR A 231 5.62 -4.97 -20.99
N TYR A 232 6.86 -4.53 -20.76
CA TYR A 232 7.91 -4.56 -21.76
C TYR A 232 9.15 -5.28 -21.20
N GLY A 233 9.83 -6.02 -22.07
CA GLY A 233 11.12 -6.66 -21.74
C GLY A 233 12.32 -5.70 -21.82
N ALA A 234 12.11 -4.48 -22.33
CA ALA A 234 13.16 -3.48 -22.44
C ALA A 234 13.34 -2.72 -21.13
N CYS A 235 14.60 -2.55 -20.68
CA CYS A 235 14.90 -1.91 -19.40
C CYS A 235 14.59 -0.41 -19.36
N GLU A 236 14.49 0.24 -20.52
CA GLU A 236 14.05 1.63 -20.64
C GLU A 236 12.52 1.79 -20.53
N GLN A 237 11.80 0.68 -20.33
CA GLN A 237 10.34 0.59 -20.27
C GLN A 237 9.86 -0.32 -19.13
N ASN A 238 10.71 -0.58 -18.14
CA ASN A 238 10.44 -1.52 -17.06
C ASN A 238 9.65 -0.94 -15.87
N LEU A 239 9.28 0.34 -15.94
CA LEU A 239 8.32 0.98 -15.04
C LEU A 239 7.10 1.41 -15.84
N ILE A 240 5.92 0.90 -15.50
CA ILE A 240 4.65 1.32 -16.09
C ILE A 240 3.99 2.34 -15.15
N MET A 241 3.95 3.60 -15.57
CA MET A 241 3.30 4.69 -14.85
C MET A 241 1.82 4.74 -15.20
N ILE A 242 0.95 4.63 -14.20
CA ILE A 242 -0.51 4.62 -14.35
C ILE A 242 -1.11 5.58 -13.34
N ASP A 243 -1.42 6.78 -13.79
CA ASP A 243 -2.07 7.79 -12.98
C ASP A 243 -3.59 7.75 -13.18
N PHE A 244 -4.33 8.14 -12.14
CA PHE A 244 -5.79 8.15 -12.13
C PHE A 244 -6.33 9.51 -11.69
N ASN A 245 -7.41 9.94 -12.32
CA ASN A 245 -8.20 11.09 -11.91
C ASN A 245 -9.62 10.64 -11.55
N ALA A 246 -10.21 11.24 -10.52
CA ALA A 246 -11.63 11.08 -10.27
C ALA A 246 -12.45 11.62 -11.45
N ILE A 247 -13.50 10.90 -11.83
CA ILE A 247 -14.42 11.33 -12.87
C ILE A 247 -15.31 12.42 -12.28
N ALA A 248 -15.29 13.62 -12.86
CA ALA A 248 -16.25 14.67 -12.52
C ALA A 248 -17.66 14.18 -12.88
N ARG A 249 -18.56 14.15 -11.89
CA ARG A 249 -19.98 13.86 -12.06
C ARG A 249 -20.83 15.10 -11.90
#